data_AF-A0A941IMN3-F1
#
_entry.id   AF-A0A941IMN3-F1
#
_cell.length_a   1.000
_cell.length_b   1.000
_cell.length_c   1.000
_cell.angle_alpha   90.00
_cell.angle_beta   90.00
_cell.angle_gamma   90.00
#
_symmetry.space_group_name_H-M   'P 1'
#
loop_
_entity.id
_entity.type
_entity.pdbx_description
1 polymer ?
#
loop_
_entity_poly.entity_id
_entity_poly.type
_entity_poly.pdbx_seq_one_letter_code
_entity_poly.pdbx_strand_id
1 'polypeptide(L)'
;MTDDDPRALIAELRVLRAEFAQLVTFRGSASVRGQRFNGFLERVLRVYGIDAVSNQRGLDGRDELDVFFSLGGHTFIVEAKWTSEPIDIDPVAKLHNRLSRRPRGVYGVLISMAGYTSPVLDQARFDPDVFLLQREHVEALVAGVIGPVELFEGLLTHTALRGGGLAPLEQLLRPSRNAEVPRWVAATDEAAPARLPVLEHAVPGAGVKPLITTDIPWFSPWTGMAKVGKKLLLTCPEGIARVDPRDGTGRWEHQIPGCHGPVAGHGQEVLAVRGHGLLALREGAARPVAGPLDRGARLVPGADGAYVFSTTGPPGPVYHGTHLLTRVGEAVGADVELPIDYPGQLRAVAALPDGRLYVAGSSYAWVLEPEEPIRLSEPQQHPAAPLGELGALVALEDSRVLCAGRVQGGTHVEIYLTDPRIGTHTLLVRVTGTNVRALVPSSEPDTYLLLMDVWGSANAPCAMLLEVVLPTRPGP
;
A
#
# COMPACT_ATOMS: atom_id res chain seq x y z
N MET A 1 -3.84 15.92 19.89
CA MET A 1 -4.88 15.52 18.93
C MET A 1 -4.82 14.00 18.90
N THR A 2 -5.82 13.33 19.46
CA THR A 2 -5.83 11.88 19.58
C THR A 2 -5.87 11.23 18.20
N ASP A 3 -5.40 9.99 18.13
CA ASP A 3 -5.37 9.06 17.00
C ASP A 3 -6.78 8.72 16.42
N ASP A 4 -7.77 9.60 16.63
CA ASP A 4 -9.20 9.25 16.69
C ASP A 4 -9.96 9.42 15.37
N ASP A 5 -9.44 10.12 14.37
CA ASP A 5 -10.05 10.13 13.03
C ASP A 5 -9.02 10.04 11.88
N PRO A 6 -8.79 8.82 11.36
CA PRO A 6 -7.93 8.59 10.21
C PRO A 6 -8.39 9.37 8.96
N ARG A 7 -9.69 9.67 8.84
CA ARG A 7 -10.24 10.39 7.67
C ARG A 7 -9.77 11.84 7.66
N ALA A 8 -9.72 12.48 8.83
CA ALA A 8 -9.21 13.85 8.96
C ALA A 8 -7.72 13.93 8.55
N LEU A 9 -6.90 13.00 9.07
CA LEU A 9 -5.50 12.86 8.69
C LEU A 9 -5.33 12.69 7.16
N ILE A 10 -6.05 11.74 6.55
CA ILE A 10 -5.97 11.49 5.11
C ILE A 10 -6.38 12.74 4.32
N ALA A 11 -7.44 13.44 4.71
CA ALA A 11 -7.90 14.65 4.03
C ALA A 11 -6.83 15.76 4.07
N GLU A 12 -6.19 15.97 5.22
CA GLU A 12 -5.10 16.95 5.35
C GLU A 12 -3.86 16.55 4.56
N LEU A 13 -3.50 15.26 4.54
CA LEU A 13 -2.42 14.74 3.71
C LEU A 13 -2.70 14.92 2.21
N ARG A 14 -3.95 14.82 1.74
CA ARG A 14 -4.30 15.10 0.33
C ARG A 14 -4.03 16.55 -0.03
N VAL A 15 -4.37 17.49 0.86
CA VAL A 15 -4.05 18.91 0.68
C VAL A 15 -2.54 19.13 0.64
N LEU A 16 -1.79 18.49 1.54
CA LEU A 16 -0.34 18.54 1.55
C LEU A 16 0.29 17.93 0.28
N ARG A 17 -0.23 16.81 -0.23
CA ARG A 17 0.22 16.22 -1.50
C ARG A 17 0.05 17.21 -2.66
N ALA A 18 -1.12 17.84 -2.76
CA ALA A 18 -1.37 18.84 -3.79
C ALA A 18 -0.42 20.04 -3.68
N GLU A 19 -0.14 20.52 -2.46
CA GLU A 19 0.86 21.57 -2.24
C GLU A 19 2.28 21.13 -2.61
N PHE A 20 2.65 19.90 -2.27
CA PHE A 20 3.95 19.33 -2.64
C PHE A 20 4.12 19.30 -4.17
N ALA A 21 3.10 18.88 -4.91
CA ALA A 21 3.11 18.90 -6.38
C ALA A 21 3.28 20.34 -6.94
N GLN A 22 2.66 21.33 -6.29
CA GLN A 22 2.85 22.74 -6.64
C GLN A 22 4.28 23.23 -6.35
N LEU A 23 4.90 22.79 -5.24
CA LEU A 23 6.30 23.13 -4.92
C LEU A 23 7.27 22.53 -5.93
N VAL A 24 7.03 21.29 -6.36
CA VAL A 24 7.84 20.60 -7.38
C VAL A 24 7.80 21.34 -8.72
N THR A 25 6.63 21.81 -9.13
CA THR A 25 6.43 22.50 -10.43
C THR A 25 6.66 24.01 -10.36
N PHE A 26 6.93 24.57 -9.18
CA PHE A 26 7.09 26.01 -8.95
C PHE A 26 8.23 26.61 -9.79
N ARG A 27 7.90 27.65 -10.58
CA ARG A 27 8.83 28.36 -11.48
C ARG A 27 9.32 29.72 -10.94
N GLY A 28 8.94 30.10 -9.72
CA GLY A 28 9.40 31.35 -9.10
C GLY A 28 10.83 31.26 -8.53
N SER A 29 11.22 32.24 -7.72
CA SER A 29 12.58 32.29 -7.17
C SER A 29 12.85 31.16 -6.15
N ALA A 30 14.10 30.69 -6.10
CA ALA A 30 14.51 29.64 -5.17
C ALA A 30 14.27 30.03 -3.70
N SER A 31 14.45 31.31 -3.35
CA SER A 31 14.18 31.82 -2.01
C SER A 31 12.71 31.69 -1.61
N VAL A 32 11.78 32.02 -2.52
CA VAL A 32 10.34 31.89 -2.24
C VAL A 32 9.95 30.42 -2.12
N ARG A 33 10.52 29.54 -2.97
CA ARG A 33 10.30 28.10 -2.86
C ARG A 33 10.78 27.55 -1.52
N GLY A 34 11.96 27.96 -1.07
CA GLY A 34 12.50 27.56 0.24
C GLY A 34 11.60 27.97 1.40
N GLN A 35 11.16 29.22 1.45
CA GLN A 35 10.24 29.69 2.50
C GLN A 35 8.91 28.93 2.52
N ARG A 36 8.33 28.65 1.34
CA ARG A 36 7.12 27.82 1.25
C ARG A 36 7.39 26.40 1.72
N PHE A 37 8.54 25.84 1.40
CA PHE A 37 8.93 24.50 1.83
C PHE A 37 9.08 24.40 3.36
N ASN A 38 9.61 25.43 4.03
CA ASN A 38 9.69 25.47 5.49
C ASN A 38 8.29 25.41 6.14
N GLY A 39 7.35 26.25 5.66
CA GLY A 39 5.96 26.25 6.14
C GLY A 39 5.22 24.95 5.80
N PHE A 40 5.53 24.34 4.66
CA PHE A 40 5.02 23.03 4.28
C PHE A 40 5.46 21.93 5.26
N LEU A 41 6.76 21.86 5.59
CA LEU A 41 7.30 20.87 6.53
C LEU A 41 6.72 21.03 7.94
N GLU A 42 6.56 22.26 8.43
CA GLU A 42 5.86 22.54 9.69
C GLU A 42 4.45 21.94 9.68
N ARG A 43 3.69 22.18 8.61
CA ARG A 43 2.32 21.66 8.50
C ARG A 43 2.30 20.14 8.41
N VAL A 44 3.20 19.51 7.64
CA VAL A 44 3.33 18.04 7.61
C VAL A 44 3.46 17.50 9.04
N LEU A 45 4.33 18.06 9.88
CA LEU A 45 4.48 17.63 11.27
C LEU A 45 3.23 17.87 12.12
N ARG A 46 2.57 19.03 11.96
CA ARG A 46 1.36 19.39 12.72
C ARG A 46 0.16 18.51 12.43
N VAL A 47 0.00 18.05 11.19
CA VAL A 47 -1.05 17.10 10.80
C VAL A 47 -0.96 15.79 11.61
N TYR A 48 0.27 15.39 12.00
CA TYR A 48 0.51 14.26 12.90
C TYR A 48 0.52 14.63 14.39
N GLY A 49 0.02 15.82 14.75
CA GLY A 49 -0.07 16.29 16.13
C GLY A 49 1.25 16.72 16.76
N ILE A 50 2.32 16.91 15.98
CA ILE A 50 3.60 17.42 16.47
C ILE A 50 3.57 18.94 16.49
N ASP A 51 3.87 19.53 17.65
CA ASP A 51 4.00 20.98 17.79
C ASP A 51 5.30 21.46 17.14
N ALA A 52 5.21 21.77 15.85
CA ALA A 52 6.29 22.29 15.03
C ALA A 52 6.08 23.78 14.74
N VAL A 53 7.19 24.50 14.57
CA VAL A 53 7.21 25.92 14.20
C VAL A 53 8.27 26.16 13.13
N SER A 54 7.94 26.92 12.08
CA SER A 54 8.90 27.32 11.05
C SER A 54 9.41 28.75 11.22
N ASN A 55 10.54 29.06 10.56
CA ASN A 55 11.15 30.39 10.48
C ASN A 55 11.39 31.07 11.84
N GLN A 56 11.81 30.27 12.83
CA GLN A 56 12.07 30.77 14.17
C GLN A 56 13.37 31.55 14.23
N ARG A 57 13.31 32.73 14.85
CA ARG A 57 14.49 33.58 15.09
C ARG A 57 14.91 33.48 16.55
N GLY A 58 16.17 33.13 16.77
CA GLY A 58 16.81 33.16 18.08
C GLY A 58 16.99 34.58 18.62
N LEU A 59 17.57 34.67 19.82
CA LEU A 59 17.91 35.94 20.47
C LEU A 59 18.66 36.87 19.50
N ASP A 60 18.19 38.12 19.43
CA ASP A 60 18.71 39.19 18.57
C ASP A 60 18.67 38.91 17.06
N GLY A 61 17.88 37.93 16.60
CA GLY A 61 17.75 37.58 15.19
C GLY A 61 19.01 36.95 14.58
N ARG A 62 19.96 36.49 15.41
CA ARG A 62 21.26 35.97 14.97
C ARG A 62 21.24 34.51 14.52
N ASP A 63 20.16 33.79 14.81
CA ASP A 63 19.99 32.40 14.43
C ASP A 63 18.59 32.24 13.84
N GLU A 64 18.47 31.80 12.60
CA GLU A 64 17.19 31.52 11.94
C GLU A 64 17.14 30.03 11.63
N LEU A 65 16.15 29.35 12.19
CA LEU A 65 15.90 27.92 12.00
C LEU A 65 14.75 27.74 11.01
N ASP A 66 14.92 26.85 10.04
CA ASP A 66 13.89 26.58 9.03
C ASP A 66 12.66 25.95 9.69
N VAL A 67 12.84 24.88 10.49
CA VAL A 67 11.78 24.26 11.33
C VAL A 67 12.35 23.79 12.68
N PHE A 68 11.55 23.88 13.73
CA PHE A 68 11.86 23.39 15.08
C PHE A 68 10.68 22.60 15.64
N PHE A 69 10.94 21.47 16.31
CA PHE A 69 9.92 20.69 17.02
C PHE A 69 10.53 19.81 18.12
N SER A 70 9.68 19.27 18.99
CA SER A 70 10.07 18.24 19.97
C SER A 70 9.26 16.96 19.77
N LEU A 71 9.91 15.81 19.94
CA LEU A 71 9.31 14.50 19.75
C LEU A 71 10.04 13.47 20.62
N GLY A 72 9.30 12.65 21.37
CA GLY A 72 9.90 11.56 22.18
C GLY A 72 10.88 12.04 23.26
N GLY A 73 10.74 13.27 23.76
CA GLY A 73 11.71 13.87 24.71
C GLY A 73 13.00 14.40 24.06
N HIS A 74 13.10 14.35 22.74
CA HIS A 74 14.18 14.94 21.96
C HIS A 74 13.72 16.22 21.26
N THR A 75 14.67 17.10 20.98
CA THR A 75 14.42 18.34 20.24
C THR A 75 15.13 18.28 18.90
N PHE A 76 14.47 18.70 17.83
CA PHE A 76 14.99 18.67 16.47
C PHE A 76 15.03 20.08 15.89
N ILE A 77 16.18 20.45 15.33
CA ILE A 77 16.34 21.66 14.51
C ILE A 77 16.54 21.24 13.06
N VAL A 78 15.69 21.73 12.18
CA VAL A 78 15.68 21.37 10.76
C VAL A 78 16.26 22.50 9.94
N GLU A 79 17.13 22.13 9.00
CA GLU A 79 17.60 22.95 7.89
C GLU A 79 17.12 22.31 6.59
N ALA A 80 16.32 23.02 5.81
CA ALA A 80 15.71 22.51 4.59
C ALA A 80 16.30 23.21 3.36
N LYS A 81 16.70 22.43 2.35
CA LYS A 81 17.31 22.95 1.12
C LYS A 81 16.61 22.36 -0.10
N TRP A 82 16.07 23.26 -0.93
CA TRP A 82 15.46 22.95 -2.22
C TRP A 82 16.25 23.60 -3.37
N THR A 83 17.43 23.06 -3.62
CA THR A 83 18.35 23.44 -4.70
C THR A 83 18.22 22.48 -5.90
N SER A 84 18.86 22.82 -7.03
CA SER A 84 19.03 21.88 -8.14
C SER A 84 20.22 20.95 -7.93
N GLU A 85 21.27 21.47 -7.29
CA GLU A 85 22.50 20.72 -7.01
C GLU A 85 22.47 20.04 -5.64
N PRO A 86 23.13 18.88 -5.50
CA PRO A 86 23.35 18.23 -4.22
C PRO A 86 24.04 19.16 -3.21
N ILE A 87 23.72 18.96 -1.92
CA ILE A 87 24.29 19.77 -0.85
C ILE A 87 25.73 19.35 -0.55
N ASP A 88 26.62 20.34 -0.48
CA ASP A 88 28.03 20.20 -0.10
C ASP A 88 28.22 20.32 1.42
N ILE A 89 29.46 20.31 1.90
CA ILE A 89 29.83 20.21 3.32
C ILE A 89 29.44 21.44 4.15
N ASP A 90 29.35 22.61 3.53
CA ASP A 90 29.15 23.89 4.21
C ASP A 90 27.87 23.96 5.06
N PRO A 91 26.68 23.56 4.58
CA PRO A 91 25.48 23.50 5.42
C PRO A 91 25.58 22.55 6.60
N VAL A 92 26.27 21.40 6.45
CA VAL A 92 26.48 20.44 7.55
C VAL A 92 27.38 21.06 8.62
N ALA A 93 28.49 21.69 8.22
CA ALA A 93 29.39 22.38 9.14
C ALA A 93 28.70 23.54 9.88
N LYS A 94 27.82 24.29 9.20
CA LYS A 94 27.00 25.34 9.82
C LYS A 94 26.03 24.76 10.85
N LEU A 95 25.36 23.67 10.53
CA LEU A 95 24.42 23.01 11.44
C LEU A 95 25.14 22.47 12.69
N HIS A 96 26.30 21.84 12.53
CA HIS A 96 27.14 21.43 13.66
C HIS A 96 27.53 22.58 14.58
N ASN A 97 27.97 23.71 14.01
CA ASN A 97 28.34 24.88 14.81
C ASN A 97 27.15 25.36 15.64
N ARG A 98 25.94 25.32 15.08
CA ARG A 98 24.70 25.61 15.83
C ARG A 98 24.49 24.60 16.95
N LEU A 99 24.55 23.29 16.67
CA LEU A 99 24.35 22.23 17.65
C LEU A 99 25.36 22.30 18.81
N SER A 100 26.61 22.69 18.55
CA SER A 100 27.65 22.83 19.60
C SER A 100 27.31 23.87 20.68
N ARG A 101 26.34 24.76 20.40
CA ARG A 101 25.86 25.80 21.31
C ARG A 101 24.50 25.46 21.93
N ARG A 102 23.94 24.28 21.65
CA ARG A 102 22.64 23.83 22.16
C ARG A 102 22.82 22.83 23.31
N PRO A 103 21.82 22.67 24.19
CA PRO A 103 21.82 21.60 25.18
C PRO A 103 21.96 20.22 24.53
N ARG A 104 22.47 19.25 25.29
CA ARG A 104 22.48 17.84 24.86
C ARG A 104 21.05 17.35 24.61
N GLY A 105 20.90 16.46 23.63
CA GLY A 105 19.59 15.94 23.22
C GLY A 105 18.87 16.79 22.17
N VAL A 106 19.52 17.84 21.65
CA VAL A 106 19.11 18.55 20.43
C VAL A 106 19.81 17.91 19.24
N TYR A 107 19.03 17.45 18.26
CA TYR A 107 19.54 16.87 17.01
C TYR A 107 19.32 17.82 15.84
N GLY A 108 20.26 17.83 14.90
CA GLY A 108 20.11 18.51 13.62
C GLY A 108 19.46 17.61 12.59
N VAL A 109 18.64 18.17 11.71
CA VAL A 109 18.09 17.48 10.54
C VAL A 109 18.36 18.34 9.32
N LEU A 110 19.19 17.87 8.41
CA LEU A 110 19.37 18.50 7.11
C LEU A 110 18.48 17.77 6.10
N ILE A 111 17.61 18.51 5.40
CA ILE A 111 16.74 17.98 4.35
C ILE A 111 17.21 18.52 3.00
N SER A 112 17.45 17.62 2.04
CA SER A 112 17.83 17.99 0.68
C SER A 112 16.92 17.35 -0.36
N MET A 113 16.32 18.17 -1.21
CA MET A 113 15.51 17.70 -2.35
C MET A 113 16.35 17.26 -3.56
N ALA A 114 17.63 17.61 -3.59
CA ALA A 114 18.59 17.23 -4.64
C ALA A 114 19.64 16.20 -4.15
N GLY A 115 19.53 15.74 -2.90
CA GLY A 115 20.50 14.83 -2.29
C GLY A 115 21.78 15.52 -1.81
N TYR A 116 22.85 14.73 -1.66
CA TYR A 116 24.10 15.12 -1.01
C TYR A 116 25.30 14.71 -1.85
N THR A 117 26.36 15.50 -1.78
CA THR A 117 27.67 15.14 -2.36
C THR A 117 28.34 14.02 -1.56
N SER A 118 29.29 13.30 -2.17
CA SER A 118 30.03 12.23 -1.50
C SER A 118 30.73 12.67 -0.19
N PRO A 119 31.39 13.85 -0.11
CA PRO A 119 31.98 14.31 1.15
C PRO A 119 30.98 14.44 2.30
N VAL A 120 29.75 14.90 2.02
CA VAL A 120 28.68 14.96 3.04
C VAL A 120 28.26 13.57 3.48
N LEU A 121 28.10 12.64 2.54
CA LEU A 121 27.74 11.25 2.85
C LEU A 121 28.82 10.55 3.68
N ASP A 122 30.10 10.82 3.41
CA ASP A 122 31.22 10.27 4.17
C ASP A 122 31.28 10.87 5.58
N GLN A 123 31.10 12.18 5.74
CA GLN A 123 31.02 12.81 7.06
C GLN A 123 29.84 12.27 7.88
N ALA A 124 28.67 12.13 7.25
CA ALA A 124 27.45 11.68 7.92
C ALA A 124 27.61 10.32 8.58
N ARG A 125 28.49 9.42 8.09
CA ARG A 125 28.76 8.11 8.72
C ARG A 125 29.29 8.21 10.15
N PHE A 126 29.89 9.34 10.50
CA PHE A 126 30.55 9.56 11.79
C PHE A 126 29.84 10.59 12.65
N ASP A 127 28.71 11.11 12.19
CA ASP A 127 27.96 12.16 12.84
C ASP A 127 26.67 11.62 13.47
N PRO A 128 26.64 11.44 14.81
CA PRO A 128 25.47 10.91 15.49
C PRO A 128 24.39 11.98 15.75
N ASP A 129 24.73 13.27 15.60
CA ASP A 129 23.89 14.37 16.05
C ASP A 129 23.19 15.10 14.88
N VAL A 130 23.55 14.80 13.62
CA VAL A 130 22.90 15.33 12.41
C VAL A 130 22.32 14.21 11.56
N PHE A 131 21.01 14.26 11.35
CA PHE A 131 20.30 13.38 10.43
C PHE A 131 20.21 14.01 9.03
N LEU A 132 20.45 13.20 8.01
CA LEU A 132 20.27 13.58 6.61
C LEU A 132 18.98 12.97 6.09
N LEU A 133 18.04 13.81 5.67
CA LEU A 133 16.85 13.39 4.95
C LEU A 133 16.95 13.83 3.49
N GLN A 134 16.44 12.96 2.63
CA GLN A 134 16.35 13.17 1.19
C GLN A 134 14.90 13.30 0.75
N ARG A 135 14.69 13.70 -0.50
CA ARG A 135 13.37 13.80 -1.16
C ARG A 135 12.44 12.62 -0.84
N GLU A 136 12.95 11.39 -0.91
CA GLU A 136 12.16 10.17 -0.65
C GLU A 136 11.53 10.13 0.75
N HIS A 137 12.17 10.71 1.77
CA HIS A 137 11.63 10.75 3.13
C HIS A 137 10.47 11.74 3.24
N VAL A 138 10.59 12.88 2.56
CA VAL A 138 9.52 13.88 2.48
C VAL A 138 8.32 13.31 1.71
N GLU A 139 8.59 12.66 0.57
CA GLU A 139 7.55 11.96 -0.20
C GLU A 139 6.87 10.87 0.62
N ALA A 140 7.61 10.13 1.46
CA ALA A 140 7.05 9.08 2.30
C ALA A 140 6.12 9.64 3.39
N LEU A 141 6.46 10.77 4.01
CA LEU A 141 5.62 11.44 5.00
C LEU A 141 4.30 11.93 4.39
N VAL A 142 4.39 12.53 3.20
CA VAL A 142 3.25 13.16 2.50
C VAL A 142 2.32 12.12 1.89
N ALA A 143 2.90 11.06 1.33
CA ALA A 143 2.13 9.92 0.86
C ALA A 143 1.50 9.11 2.00
N GLY A 144 1.88 9.35 3.26
CA GLY A 144 1.43 8.57 4.41
C GLY A 144 1.98 7.14 4.41
N VAL A 145 3.13 6.92 3.74
CA VAL A 145 3.88 5.66 3.82
C VAL A 145 4.44 5.48 5.21
N ILE A 146 5.03 6.52 5.81
CA ILE A 146 5.65 6.55 7.13
C ILE A 146 5.18 7.80 7.88
N GLY A 147 4.92 7.69 9.19
CA GLY A 147 4.63 8.85 10.03
C GLY A 147 5.90 9.51 10.58
N PRO A 148 5.86 10.77 11.03
CA PRO A 148 7.04 11.44 11.58
C PRO A 148 7.56 10.78 12.86
N VAL A 149 6.67 10.25 13.71
CA VAL A 149 7.08 9.48 14.90
C VAL A 149 7.96 8.30 14.49
N GLU A 150 7.45 7.45 13.60
CA GLU A 150 8.16 6.27 13.07
C GLU A 150 9.47 6.67 12.37
N LEU A 151 9.45 7.76 11.58
CA LEU A 151 10.63 8.26 10.87
C LEU A 151 11.75 8.65 11.85
N PHE A 152 11.46 9.53 12.82
CA PHE A 152 12.49 10.07 13.71
C PHE A 152 12.94 9.07 14.78
N GLU A 153 12.04 8.23 15.30
CA GLU A 153 12.44 7.12 16.18
C GLU A 153 13.27 6.08 15.43
N GLY A 154 12.94 5.83 14.15
CA GLY A 154 13.73 5.00 13.25
C GLY A 154 15.13 5.54 13.01
N LEU A 155 15.28 6.85 12.78
CA LEU A 155 16.59 7.51 12.63
C LEU A 155 17.43 7.41 13.90
N LEU A 156 16.84 7.70 15.06
CA LEU A 156 17.51 7.57 16.35
C LEU A 156 17.98 6.13 16.60
N THR A 157 17.10 5.16 16.36
CA THR A 157 17.41 3.73 16.50
C THR A 157 18.50 3.29 15.52
N HIS A 158 18.40 3.70 14.26
CA HIS A 158 19.40 3.41 13.25
C HIS A 158 20.77 3.94 13.66
N THR A 159 20.84 5.22 14.03
CA THR A 159 22.08 5.91 14.41
C THR A 159 22.69 5.27 15.66
N ALA A 160 21.87 4.93 16.66
CA ALA A 160 22.34 4.28 17.88
C ALA A 160 22.90 2.86 17.63
N LEU A 161 22.31 2.10 16.70
CA LEU A 161 22.70 0.71 16.43
C LEU A 161 23.83 0.56 15.40
N ARG A 162 23.82 1.41 14.36
CA ARG A 162 24.71 1.29 13.19
C ARG A 162 25.69 2.45 13.04
N GLY A 163 25.48 3.55 13.77
CA GLY A 163 26.14 4.82 13.51
C GLY A 163 25.58 5.49 12.25
N GLY A 164 26.04 6.71 12.03
CA GLY A 164 25.74 7.49 10.84
C GLY A 164 24.39 8.20 10.83
N GLY A 165 24.37 9.39 10.23
CA GLY A 165 23.20 10.27 10.17
C GLY A 165 22.27 10.05 8.97
N LEU A 166 22.62 9.18 8.01
CA LEU A 166 21.76 8.87 6.86
C LEU A 166 21.31 7.41 6.91
N ALA A 167 20.01 7.21 7.10
CA ALA A 167 19.36 5.92 6.93
C ALA A 167 18.50 5.95 5.65
N PRO A 168 18.76 5.12 4.64
CA PRO A 168 17.86 4.98 3.50
C PRO A 168 16.45 4.62 3.96
N LEU A 169 15.42 5.13 3.27
CA LEU A 169 14.01 4.89 3.63
C LEU A 169 13.72 3.39 3.82
N GLU A 170 14.23 2.55 2.93
CA GLU A 170 14.07 1.10 3.01
C GLU A 170 14.54 0.51 4.36
N GLN A 171 15.64 1.03 4.91
CA GLN A 171 16.17 0.55 6.18
C GLN A 171 15.38 1.04 7.39
N LEU A 172 14.72 2.20 7.26
CA LEU A 172 13.81 2.74 8.28
C LEU A 172 12.48 1.98 8.31
N LEU A 173 12.06 1.44 7.15
CA LEU A 173 10.84 0.64 7.02
C LEU A 173 11.03 -0.83 7.41
N ARG A 174 12.27 -1.30 7.58
CA ARG A 174 12.55 -2.68 8.03
C ARG A 174 12.31 -2.82 9.54
N PRO A 175 11.81 -3.97 10.00
CA PRO A 175 11.66 -4.19 11.43
C PRO A 175 13.02 -4.32 12.11
N SER A 176 13.10 -3.91 13.38
CA SER A 176 14.31 -4.07 14.19
C SER A 176 14.67 -5.53 14.47
N ARG A 177 13.70 -6.45 14.32
CA ARG A 177 13.90 -7.90 14.45
C ARG A 177 13.33 -8.61 13.23
N ASN A 178 14.09 -9.55 12.68
CA ASN A 178 13.62 -10.41 11.61
C ASN A 178 12.56 -11.37 12.18
N ALA A 179 11.31 -11.23 11.75
CA ALA A 179 10.30 -12.25 11.92
C ALA A 179 10.54 -13.40 10.94
N GLU A 180 10.15 -14.62 11.32
CA GLU A 180 10.08 -15.74 10.38
C GLU A 180 8.83 -15.60 9.50
N VAL A 181 8.90 -16.14 8.28
CA VAL A 181 7.70 -16.22 7.42
C VAL A 181 6.74 -17.24 8.04
N PRO A 182 5.43 -16.94 8.16
CA PRO A 182 4.48 -17.92 8.67
C PRO A 182 4.53 -19.20 7.84
N ARG A 183 4.60 -20.34 8.53
CA ARG A 183 4.82 -21.64 7.89
C ARG A 183 3.55 -22.11 7.19
N TRP A 184 3.75 -22.68 6.01
CA TRP A 184 2.73 -23.39 5.26
C TRP A 184 3.04 -24.88 5.26
N VAL A 185 2.00 -25.69 5.34
CA VAL A 185 2.04 -27.15 5.25
C VAL A 185 1.10 -27.61 4.16
N ALA A 186 1.34 -28.81 3.62
CA ALA A 186 0.42 -29.41 2.66
C ALA A 186 -0.98 -29.52 3.28
N ALA A 187 -2.02 -29.12 2.54
CA ALA A 187 -3.39 -29.14 3.04
C ALA A 187 -3.88 -30.56 3.38
N THR A 188 -3.28 -31.58 2.77
CA THR A 188 -3.59 -33.00 2.98
C THR A 188 -2.75 -33.64 4.09
N ASP A 189 -1.86 -32.90 4.74
CA ASP A 189 -1.09 -33.40 5.89
C ASP A 189 -2.06 -33.69 7.06
N GLU A 190 -1.92 -34.84 7.71
CA GLU A 190 -2.74 -35.19 8.89
C GLU A 190 -2.55 -34.19 10.04
N ALA A 191 -1.39 -33.54 10.11
CA ALA A 191 -1.08 -32.50 11.08
C ALA A 191 -1.63 -31.12 10.70
N ALA A 192 -2.21 -30.95 9.51
CA ALA A 192 -2.75 -29.66 9.08
C ALA A 192 -3.93 -29.24 9.97
N PRO A 193 -3.94 -28.00 10.51
CA PRO A 193 -5.00 -27.57 11.41
C PRO A 193 -6.33 -27.29 10.68
N ALA A 194 -6.29 -27.08 9.37
CA ALA A 194 -7.44 -26.76 8.55
C ALA A 194 -8.28 -27.99 8.20
N ARG A 195 -9.61 -27.87 8.22
CA ARG A 195 -10.47 -28.88 7.60
C ARG A 195 -10.44 -28.69 6.09
N LEU A 196 -10.32 -29.79 5.36
CA LEU A 196 -10.40 -29.75 3.91
C LEU A 196 -11.78 -29.22 3.48
N PRO A 197 -11.80 -28.25 2.56
CA PRO A 197 -13.04 -27.70 2.06
C PRO A 197 -13.78 -28.72 1.20
N VAL A 198 -15.10 -28.73 1.29
CA VAL A 198 -15.99 -29.65 0.57
C VAL A 198 -16.46 -28.97 -0.71
N LEU A 199 -16.17 -29.59 -1.85
CA LEU A 199 -16.66 -29.17 -3.15
C LEU A 199 -18.12 -29.63 -3.32
N GLU A 200 -19.06 -28.69 -3.32
CA GLU A 200 -20.49 -28.99 -3.40
C GLU A 200 -21.04 -28.87 -4.82
N HIS A 201 -20.43 -27.99 -5.61
CA HIS A 201 -20.80 -27.78 -7.00
C HIS A 201 -19.55 -27.51 -7.83
N ALA A 202 -19.49 -28.13 -9.00
CA ALA A 202 -18.59 -27.79 -10.07
C ALA A 202 -19.27 -28.06 -11.41
N VAL A 203 -19.18 -27.13 -12.35
CA VAL A 203 -19.55 -27.39 -13.74
C VAL A 203 -18.57 -28.40 -14.36
N PRO A 204 -18.96 -29.16 -15.42
CA PRO A 204 -18.04 -30.11 -16.06
C PRO A 204 -16.71 -29.47 -16.46
N GLY A 205 -15.60 -30.09 -16.05
CA GLY A 205 -14.24 -29.58 -16.30
C GLY A 205 -13.73 -28.54 -15.28
N ALA A 206 -14.60 -28.03 -14.39
CA ALA A 206 -14.16 -27.20 -13.27
C ALA A 206 -13.81 -28.07 -12.05
N GLY A 207 -12.93 -27.55 -11.19
CA GLY A 207 -12.56 -28.25 -9.96
C GLY A 207 -11.81 -27.37 -8.98
N VAL A 208 -11.70 -27.87 -7.74
CA VAL A 208 -10.92 -27.23 -6.69
C VAL A 208 -10.03 -28.27 -6.03
N LYS A 209 -8.75 -27.92 -5.83
CA LYS A 209 -7.78 -28.75 -5.14
C LYS A 209 -7.10 -27.94 -4.03
N PRO A 210 -7.25 -28.32 -2.76
CA PRO A 210 -6.47 -27.75 -1.66
C PRO A 210 -4.98 -28.01 -1.88
N LEU A 211 -4.14 -26.98 -1.73
CA LEU A 211 -2.70 -27.09 -1.91
C LEU A 211 -1.97 -27.04 -0.57
N ILE A 212 -2.02 -25.88 0.08
CA ILE A 212 -1.32 -25.60 1.32
C ILE A 212 -2.18 -24.79 2.28
N THR A 213 -1.90 -24.90 3.57
CA THR A 213 -2.56 -24.13 4.63
C THR A 213 -1.57 -23.69 5.69
N THR A 214 -1.90 -22.65 6.44
CA THR A 214 -1.10 -22.20 7.59
C THR A 214 -1.14 -23.23 8.72
N ASP A 215 -0.03 -23.42 9.41
CA ASP A 215 0.09 -24.38 10.53
C ASP A 215 -0.46 -23.84 11.88
N ILE A 216 -0.81 -22.55 11.94
CA ILE A 216 -1.37 -21.91 13.14
C ILE A 216 -2.85 -21.55 12.91
N PRO A 217 -3.79 -22.13 13.68
CA PRO A 217 -5.18 -21.67 13.70
C PRO A 217 -5.26 -20.29 14.37
N TRP A 218 -6.15 -19.40 13.90
CA TRP A 218 -6.37 -18.01 14.38
C TRP A 218 -5.48 -16.90 13.80
N PHE A 219 -4.42 -17.23 13.06
CA PHE A 219 -3.63 -16.22 12.38
C PHE A 219 -3.93 -16.31 10.88
N SER A 220 -4.85 -15.46 10.39
CA SER A 220 -4.90 -15.14 8.95
C SER A 220 -4.30 -13.76 8.75
N PRO A 221 -2.96 -13.63 8.84
CA PRO A 221 -2.29 -12.35 8.60
C PRO A 221 -2.41 -11.94 7.14
N TRP A 222 -2.85 -12.85 6.27
CA TRP A 222 -2.77 -12.67 4.84
C TRP A 222 -3.87 -11.71 4.35
N THR A 223 -3.43 -10.55 3.88
CA THR A 223 -4.31 -9.47 3.42
C THR A 223 -4.39 -9.38 1.90
N GLY A 224 -3.50 -10.07 1.17
CA GLY A 224 -3.56 -10.13 -0.28
C GLY A 224 -2.59 -11.14 -0.89
N MET A 225 -2.74 -11.36 -2.20
CA MET A 225 -1.95 -12.28 -3.00
C MET A 225 -1.78 -11.73 -4.42
N ALA A 226 -0.62 -11.99 -5.02
CA ALA A 226 -0.32 -11.61 -6.39
C ALA A 226 0.59 -12.64 -7.06
N LYS A 227 0.44 -12.78 -8.38
CA LYS A 227 1.42 -13.47 -9.22
C LYS A 227 2.28 -12.42 -9.93
N VAL A 228 3.58 -12.38 -9.61
CA VAL A 228 4.55 -11.46 -10.23
C VAL A 228 5.62 -12.27 -10.95
N GLY A 229 5.52 -12.34 -12.27
CA GLY A 229 6.30 -13.28 -13.07
C GLY A 229 6.08 -14.71 -12.59
N LYS A 230 7.15 -15.40 -12.17
CA LYS A 230 7.06 -16.76 -11.60
C LYS A 230 6.75 -16.79 -10.10
N LYS A 231 6.85 -15.65 -9.40
CA LYS A 231 6.72 -15.58 -7.94
C LYS A 231 5.25 -15.48 -7.54
N LEU A 232 4.81 -16.31 -6.59
CA LEU A 232 3.57 -16.08 -5.86
C LEU A 232 3.93 -15.29 -4.60
N LEU A 233 3.37 -14.09 -4.49
CA LEU A 233 3.61 -13.18 -3.39
C LEU A 233 2.35 -13.11 -2.51
N LEU A 234 2.53 -13.18 -1.20
CA LEU A 234 1.48 -13.06 -0.20
C LEU A 234 1.82 -11.90 0.75
N THR A 235 0.84 -11.04 1.03
CA THR A 235 1.00 -9.87 1.90
C THR A 235 0.49 -10.18 3.31
N CYS A 236 1.27 -9.85 4.33
CA CYS A 236 0.96 -9.99 5.75
C CYS A 236 1.44 -8.76 6.55
N PRO A 237 1.05 -8.56 7.82
CA PRO A 237 1.42 -7.38 8.60
C PRO A 237 2.92 -7.19 8.75
N GLU A 238 3.72 -8.26 8.68
CA GLU A 238 5.18 -8.24 8.76
C GLU A 238 5.87 -7.95 7.40
N GLY A 239 5.14 -8.07 6.28
CA GLY A 239 5.67 -7.78 4.95
C GLY A 239 5.10 -8.65 3.83
N ILE A 240 5.89 -8.85 2.78
CA ILE A 240 5.54 -9.57 1.57
C ILE A 240 6.40 -10.82 1.48
N ALA A 241 5.76 -11.98 1.60
CA ALA A 241 6.40 -13.28 1.50
C ALA A 241 6.26 -13.85 0.09
N ARG A 242 7.30 -14.48 -0.41
CA ARG A 242 7.25 -15.38 -1.56
C ARG A 242 6.97 -16.79 -1.07
N VAL A 243 5.93 -17.43 -1.59
CA VAL A 243 5.52 -18.78 -1.22
C VAL A 243 5.51 -19.69 -2.44
N ASP A 244 6.04 -20.90 -2.34
CA ASP A 244 5.86 -21.94 -3.35
C ASP A 244 4.56 -22.71 -3.07
N PRO A 245 3.56 -22.67 -3.97
CA PRO A 245 2.28 -23.34 -3.74
C PRO A 245 2.38 -24.87 -3.69
N ARG A 246 3.50 -25.47 -4.12
CA ARG A 246 3.65 -26.93 -4.22
C ARG A 246 4.03 -27.58 -2.90
N ASP A 247 4.90 -26.92 -2.14
CA ASP A 247 5.45 -27.47 -0.90
C ASP A 247 5.28 -26.52 0.31
N GLY A 248 4.76 -25.32 0.10
CA GLY A 248 4.56 -24.33 1.15
C GLY A 248 5.83 -23.60 1.59
N THR A 249 6.97 -23.83 0.91
CA THR A 249 8.21 -23.14 1.27
C THR A 249 8.06 -21.63 1.09
N GLY A 250 8.34 -20.89 2.17
CA GLY A 250 8.19 -19.44 2.25
C GLY A 250 9.51 -18.74 2.53
N ARG A 251 9.71 -17.56 1.93
CA ARG A 251 10.77 -16.62 2.31
C ARG A 251 10.30 -15.18 2.13
N TRP A 252 10.88 -14.24 2.88
CA TRP A 252 10.60 -12.83 2.66
C TRP A 252 11.08 -12.41 1.27
N GLU A 253 10.19 -11.78 0.51
CA GLU A 253 10.57 -10.99 -0.67
C GLU A 253 10.90 -9.56 -0.22
N HIS A 254 10.03 -8.97 0.61
CA HIS A 254 10.26 -7.70 1.28
C HIS A 254 9.70 -7.76 2.70
N GLN A 255 10.57 -7.67 3.72
CA GLN A 255 10.13 -7.63 5.12
C GLN A 255 9.92 -6.17 5.57
N ILE A 256 8.80 -5.59 5.14
CA ILE A 256 8.38 -4.22 5.44
C ILE A 256 7.01 -4.27 6.14
N PRO A 257 6.96 -4.02 7.46
CA PRO A 257 5.70 -4.08 8.19
C PRO A 257 4.71 -3.00 7.77
N GLY A 258 3.43 -3.27 8.00
CA GLY A 258 2.31 -2.37 7.70
C GLY A 258 1.85 -2.43 6.23
N CYS A 259 2.47 -3.29 5.42
CA CYS A 259 1.95 -3.61 4.09
C CYS A 259 0.61 -4.36 4.19
N HIS A 260 -0.33 -4.06 3.29
CA HIS A 260 -1.61 -4.75 3.25
C HIS A 260 -2.22 -4.80 1.84
N GLY A 261 -3.17 -5.71 1.65
CA GLY A 261 -3.89 -5.86 0.40
C GLY A 261 -3.07 -6.57 -0.69
N PRO A 262 -3.61 -6.66 -1.92
CA PRO A 262 -2.89 -7.23 -3.04
C PRO A 262 -1.69 -6.36 -3.43
N VAL A 263 -0.65 -7.02 -3.94
CA VAL A 263 0.53 -6.37 -4.56
C VAL A 263 0.47 -6.54 -6.08
N ALA A 264 1.31 -5.82 -6.82
CA ALA A 264 1.41 -5.99 -8.26
C ALA A 264 2.86 -5.86 -8.73
N GLY A 265 3.20 -6.53 -9.82
CA GLY A 265 4.46 -6.31 -10.50
C GLY A 265 4.41 -5.04 -11.34
N HIS A 266 5.47 -4.25 -11.32
CA HIS A 266 5.65 -3.09 -12.19
C HIS A 266 7.11 -3.04 -12.66
N GLY A 267 7.37 -3.56 -13.86
CA GLY A 267 8.74 -3.76 -14.34
C GLY A 267 9.52 -4.71 -13.42
N GLN A 268 10.58 -4.21 -12.79
CA GLN A 268 11.39 -4.95 -11.80
C GLN A 268 10.97 -4.69 -10.34
N GLU A 269 9.96 -3.83 -10.13
CA GLU A 269 9.49 -3.43 -8.81
C GLU A 269 8.21 -4.19 -8.43
N VAL A 270 7.96 -4.29 -7.13
CA VAL A 270 6.68 -4.73 -6.55
C VAL A 270 5.99 -3.52 -5.95
N LEU A 271 4.78 -3.24 -6.41
CA LEU A 271 3.92 -2.21 -5.84
C LEU A 271 3.14 -2.76 -4.65
N ALA A 272 3.16 -2.06 -3.51
CA ALA A 272 2.48 -2.47 -2.29
C ALA A 272 1.93 -1.29 -1.51
N VAL A 273 0.71 -1.40 -1.00
CA VAL A 273 0.13 -0.38 -0.10
C VAL A 273 0.72 -0.58 1.29
N ARG A 274 1.22 0.50 1.90
CA ARG A 274 1.70 0.55 3.29
C ARG A 274 1.12 1.78 3.98
N GLY A 275 0.50 1.58 5.14
CA GLY A 275 -0.14 2.68 5.87
C GLY A 275 -1.18 3.36 4.99
N HIS A 276 -0.95 4.60 4.62
CA HIS A 276 -1.78 5.36 3.69
C HIS A 276 -1.11 5.61 2.34
N GLY A 277 0.07 5.05 2.07
CA GLY A 277 0.79 5.28 0.82
C GLY A 277 0.96 4.03 -0.03
N LEU A 278 1.38 4.23 -1.27
CA LEU A 278 1.83 3.18 -2.18
C LEU A 278 3.36 3.24 -2.30
N LEU A 279 4.00 2.09 -2.12
CA LEU A 279 5.43 1.88 -2.29
C LEU A 279 5.72 1.12 -3.58
N ALA A 280 6.78 1.50 -4.27
CA ALA A 280 7.50 0.64 -5.20
C ALA A 280 8.72 0.04 -4.49
N LEU A 281 8.80 -1.28 -4.50
CA LEU A 281 9.80 -2.07 -3.79
C LEU A 281 10.70 -2.82 -4.77
N ARG A 282 12.00 -2.75 -4.55
CA ARG A 282 12.99 -3.61 -5.20
C ARG A 282 14.04 -4.03 -4.18
N GLU A 283 14.95 -4.93 -4.56
CA GLU A 283 15.99 -5.39 -3.65
C GLU A 283 16.80 -4.20 -3.11
N GLY A 284 16.76 -4.01 -1.79
CA GLY A 284 17.49 -2.94 -1.09
C GLY A 284 16.99 -1.51 -1.31
N ALA A 285 15.82 -1.31 -1.93
CA ALA A 285 15.24 0.03 -2.09
C ALA A 285 13.71 0.03 -1.99
N ALA A 286 13.18 1.09 -1.38
CA ALA A 286 11.77 1.38 -1.26
C ALA A 286 11.55 2.84 -1.65
N ARG A 287 10.56 3.10 -2.51
CA ARG A 287 10.24 4.44 -2.99
C ARG A 287 8.74 4.70 -2.91
N PRO A 288 8.30 5.80 -2.29
CA PRO A 288 6.91 6.23 -2.35
C PRO A 288 6.52 6.59 -3.79
N VAL A 289 5.35 6.16 -4.24
CA VAL A 289 4.87 6.42 -5.61
C VAL A 289 3.50 7.09 -5.67
N ALA A 290 2.64 6.90 -4.67
CA ALA A 290 1.33 7.54 -4.59
C ALA A 290 0.82 7.59 -3.15
N GLY A 291 -0.18 8.42 -2.90
CA GLY A 291 -0.84 8.58 -1.61
C GLY A 291 -1.02 10.04 -1.21
N PRO A 292 -1.85 10.34 -0.20
CA PRO A 292 -2.45 9.38 0.74
C PRO A 292 -3.67 8.64 0.15
N LEU A 293 -3.91 7.45 0.68
CA LEU A 293 -4.93 6.48 0.29
C LEU A 293 -5.81 6.20 1.52
N ASP A 294 -7.11 6.00 1.27
CA ASP A 294 -8.03 5.65 2.35
C ASP A 294 -7.76 4.25 2.91
N ARG A 295 -8.22 4.02 4.14
CA ARG A 295 -8.19 2.68 4.74
C ARG A 295 -8.92 1.68 3.84
N GLY A 296 -8.29 0.55 3.57
CA GLY A 296 -8.86 -0.48 2.69
C GLY A 296 -8.57 -0.29 1.20
N ALA A 297 -7.67 0.64 0.86
CA ALA A 297 -7.09 0.76 -0.48
C ALA A 297 -6.59 -0.60 -1.00
N ARG A 298 -6.95 -0.94 -2.23
CA ARG A 298 -6.54 -2.16 -2.92
C ARG A 298 -5.92 -1.82 -4.25
N LEU A 299 -4.76 -2.40 -4.50
CA LEU A 299 -4.09 -2.28 -5.78
C LEU A 299 -4.86 -3.06 -6.85
N VAL A 300 -5.03 -2.43 -8.01
CA VAL A 300 -5.68 -2.98 -9.20
C VAL A 300 -4.66 -2.91 -10.34
N PRO A 301 -4.02 -4.04 -10.69
CA PRO A 301 -3.09 -4.07 -11.81
C PRO A 301 -3.85 -3.88 -13.12
N GLY A 302 -3.34 -3.02 -14.01
CA GLY A 302 -3.87 -2.80 -15.35
C GLY A 302 -2.82 -3.01 -16.43
N ALA A 303 -3.24 -3.00 -17.70
CA ALA A 303 -2.34 -3.17 -18.84
C ALA A 303 -1.38 -1.97 -19.00
N ASP A 304 -1.90 -0.74 -18.84
CA ASP A 304 -1.16 0.51 -19.04
C ASP A 304 -0.64 1.14 -17.75
N GLY A 305 -0.64 0.39 -16.64
CA GLY A 305 -0.21 0.89 -15.35
C GLY A 305 -0.91 0.23 -14.17
N ALA A 306 -0.92 0.90 -13.03
CA ALA A 306 -1.62 0.45 -11.84
C ALA A 306 -2.61 1.49 -11.36
N TYR A 307 -3.71 1.01 -10.78
CA TYR A 307 -4.67 1.84 -10.07
C TYR A 307 -4.74 1.39 -8.62
N VAL A 308 -5.18 2.29 -7.74
CA VAL A 308 -5.56 1.95 -6.37
C VAL A 308 -7.02 2.29 -6.20
N PHE A 309 -7.84 1.29 -5.88
CA PHE A 309 -9.24 1.47 -5.56
C PHE A 309 -9.42 1.56 -4.05
N SER A 310 -10.12 2.61 -3.60
CA SER A 310 -10.38 2.89 -2.19
C SER A 310 -11.88 3.18 -2.00
N THR A 311 -12.45 2.59 -0.95
CA THR A 311 -13.84 2.86 -0.57
C THR A 311 -13.98 2.91 0.95
N THR A 312 -14.67 3.94 1.45
CA THR A 312 -14.97 4.09 2.89
C THR A 312 -16.44 3.83 3.21
N GLY A 313 -17.22 3.38 2.22
CA GLY A 313 -18.66 3.15 2.33
C GLY A 313 -19.48 3.92 1.30
N PRO A 314 -20.81 3.83 1.34
CA PRO A 314 -21.69 4.60 0.48
C PRO A 314 -21.58 6.11 0.78
N PRO A 315 -21.50 6.99 -0.23
CA PRO A 315 -21.64 8.42 -0.05
C PRO A 315 -23.03 8.80 0.47
N GLY A 316 -23.11 9.86 1.26
CA GLY A 316 -24.38 10.41 1.75
C GLY A 316 -24.36 10.83 3.22
N PRO A 317 -25.48 11.36 3.73
CA PRO A 317 -25.56 11.96 5.06
C PRO A 317 -25.51 10.97 6.22
N VAL A 318 -25.56 9.66 5.94
CA VAL A 318 -25.54 8.61 6.97
C VAL A 318 -24.14 8.03 7.12
N TYR A 319 -23.53 7.61 6.02
CA TYR A 319 -22.25 6.89 6.04
C TYR A 319 -21.04 7.80 5.77
N HIS A 320 -21.27 8.97 5.18
CA HIS A 320 -20.23 9.92 4.78
C HIS A 320 -19.06 9.24 4.04
N GLY A 321 -19.39 8.24 3.22
CA GLY A 321 -18.41 7.44 2.48
C GLY A 321 -17.96 8.11 1.20
N THR A 322 -16.89 7.56 0.63
CA THR A 322 -16.29 8.00 -0.63
C THR A 322 -15.84 6.77 -1.42
N HIS A 323 -15.93 6.86 -2.74
CA HIS A 323 -15.31 5.92 -3.66
C HIS A 323 -14.28 6.66 -4.49
N LEU A 324 -13.06 6.14 -4.52
CA LEU A 324 -11.95 6.77 -5.19
C LEU A 324 -11.15 5.73 -5.96
N LEU A 325 -10.84 6.05 -7.21
CA LEU A 325 -9.84 5.34 -7.97
C LEU A 325 -8.64 6.25 -8.19
N THR A 326 -7.47 5.85 -7.76
CA THR A 326 -6.23 6.62 -7.95
C THR A 326 -5.41 5.96 -9.05
N ARG A 327 -5.20 6.65 -10.18
CA ARG A 327 -4.24 6.21 -11.19
C ARG A 327 -2.84 6.54 -10.70
N VAL A 328 -1.99 5.51 -10.59
CA VAL A 328 -0.63 5.65 -10.05
C VAL A 328 0.25 6.40 -11.07
N GLY A 329 0.91 7.46 -10.62
CA GLY A 329 1.88 8.22 -11.40
C GLY A 329 3.32 7.72 -11.21
N GLU A 330 4.29 8.38 -11.85
CA GLU A 330 5.71 8.02 -11.72
C GLU A 330 6.30 8.36 -10.34
N ALA A 331 5.73 9.35 -9.64
CA ALA A 331 6.16 9.84 -8.34
C ALA A 331 5.00 10.43 -7.54
N VAL A 332 5.20 10.62 -6.24
CA VAL A 332 4.21 11.24 -5.34
C VAL A 332 3.80 12.62 -5.85
N GLY A 333 2.49 12.84 -5.97
CA GLY A 333 1.92 14.08 -6.49
C GLY A 333 1.75 14.11 -8.01
N ALA A 334 2.18 13.05 -8.72
CA ALA A 334 1.84 12.82 -10.13
C ALA A 334 0.69 11.81 -10.29
N ASP A 335 0.22 11.20 -9.21
CA ASP A 335 -0.99 10.39 -9.18
C ASP A 335 -2.25 11.23 -9.47
N VAL A 336 -3.22 10.61 -10.14
CA VAL A 336 -4.49 11.25 -10.51
C VAL A 336 -5.63 10.57 -9.76
N GLU A 337 -6.33 11.35 -8.95
CA GLU A 337 -7.49 10.90 -8.18
C GLU A 337 -8.76 11.07 -9.02
N LEU A 338 -9.44 9.95 -9.30
CA LEU A 338 -10.67 9.87 -10.06
C LEU A 338 -11.83 9.52 -9.10
N PRO A 339 -12.58 10.51 -8.57
CA PRO A 339 -13.73 10.24 -7.71
C PRO A 339 -14.79 9.47 -8.50
N ILE A 340 -15.40 8.48 -7.83
CA ILE A 340 -16.50 7.71 -8.41
C ILE A 340 -17.81 8.17 -7.77
N ASP A 341 -18.65 8.83 -8.56
CA ASP A 341 -19.98 9.26 -8.13
C ASP A 341 -20.95 8.07 -8.19
N TYR A 342 -21.20 7.46 -7.03
CA TYR A 342 -22.17 6.40 -6.85
C TYR A 342 -22.67 6.36 -5.40
N PRO A 343 -23.98 6.50 -5.14
CA PRO A 343 -24.51 6.57 -3.78
C PRO A 343 -24.54 5.23 -3.03
N GLY A 344 -24.32 4.11 -3.71
CA GLY A 344 -24.32 2.77 -3.11
C GLY A 344 -22.93 2.31 -2.67
N GLN A 345 -22.82 1.05 -2.23
CA GLN A 345 -21.55 0.43 -1.88
C GLN A 345 -20.87 -0.18 -3.11
N LEU A 346 -19.64 0.26 -3.39
CA LEU A 346 -18.70 -0.43 -4.28
C LEU A 346 -17.83 -1.40 -3.50
N ARG A 347 -17.47 -2.54 -4.09
CA ARG A 347 -16.78 -3.63 -3.40
C ARG A 347 -15.41 -3.91 -4.00
N ALA A 348 -15.31 -3.97 -5.32
CA ALA A 348 -14.06 -4.30 -5.99
C ALA A 348 -14.02 -3.73 -7.40
N VAL A 349 -12.81 -3.60 -7.92
CA VAL A 349 -12.53 -3.17 -9.29
C VAL A 349 -11.50 -4.13 -9.88
N ALA A 350 -11.65 -4.45 -11.17
CA ALA A 350 -10.65 -5.15 -11.98
C ALA A 350 -10.41 -4.37 -13.27
N ALA A 351 -9.15 -4.26 -13.70
CA ALA A 351 -8.84 -3.74 -15.01
C ALA A 351 -8.97 -4.85 -16.05
N LEU A 352 -9.70 -4.56 -17.13
CA LEU A 352 -9.87 -5.44 -18.28
C LEU A 352 -8.67 -5.30 -19.22
N PRO A 353 -8.40 -6.31 -20.08
CA PRO A 353 -7.25 -6.28 -21.01
C PRO A 353 -7.30 -5.13 -22.02
N ASP A 354 -8.49 -4.59 -22.29
CA ASP A 354 -8.70 -3.49 -23.23
C ASP A 354 -8.56 -2.09 -22.59
N GLY A 355 -8.11 -2.02 -21.33
CA GLY A 355 -7.90 -0.76 -20.61
C GLY A 355 -9.13 -0.28 -19.82
N ARG A 356 -10.31 -0.85 -20.07
CA ARG A 356 -11.53 -0.55 -19.31
C ARG A 356 -11.48 -1.13 -17.90
N LEU A 357 -12.36 -0.66 -17.04
CA LEU A 357 -12.52 -1.14 -15.68
C LEU A 357 -13.87 -1.83 -15.50
N TYR A 358 -13.83 -3.02 -14.91
CA TYR A 358 -14.99 -3.68 -14.34
C TYR A 358 -15.13 -3.27 -12.87
N VAL A 359 -16.16 -2.50 -12.55
CA VAL A 359 -16.45 -2.01 -11.20
C VAL A 359 -17.66 -2.74 -10.67
N ALA A 360 -17.51 -3.42 -9.52
CA ALA A 360 -18.59 -4.20 -8.92
C ALA A 360 -19.00 -3.63 -7.55
N GLY A 361 -20.29 -3.35 -7.41
CA GLY A 361 -20.96 -3.07 -6.14
C GLY A 361 -21.63 -4.30 -5.56
N SER A 362 -22.51 -4.08 -4.57
CA SER A 362 -23.25 -5.18 -3.92
C SER A 362 -24.36 -5.77 -4.80
N SER A 363 -24.97 -4.96 -5.67
CA SER A 363 -26.12 -5.38 -6.50
C SER A 363 -25.91 -5.17 -7.99
N TYR A 364 -25.05 -4.22 -8.35
CA TYR A 364 -24.82 -3.82 -9.73
C TYR A 364 -23.33 -3.76 -10.03
N ALA A 365 -23.01 -3.88 -11.30
CA ALA A 365 -21.67 -3.73 -11.83
C ALA A 365 -21.69 -2.92 -13.14
N TRP A 366 -20.52 -2.37 -13.49
CA TRP A 366 -20.33 -1.49 -14.63
C TRP A 366 -19.03 -1.83 -15.36
N VAL A 367 -19.01 -1.57 -16.67
CA VAL A 367 -17.78 -1.47 -17.46
C VAL A 367 -17.62 -0.03 -17.90
N LEU A 368 -16.48 0.58 -17.59
CA LEU A 368 -16.23 1.98 -17.89
C LEU A 368 -14.78 2.24 -18.30
N GLU A 369 -14.59 3.29 -19.09
CA GLU A 369 -13.27 3.87 -19.32
C GLU A 369 -12.84 4.67 -18.08
N PRO A 370 -11.56 4.61 -17.66
CA PRO A 370 -11.05 5.37 -16.53
C PRO A 370 -10.83 6.86 -16.88
N GLU A 371 -11.90 7.55 -17.26
CA GLU A 371 -11.92 8.98 -17.60
C GLU A 371 -12.57 9.83 -16.50
N GLU A 372 -12.23 11.11 -16.45
CA GLU A 372 -12.63 12.03 -15.38
C GLU A 372 -13.78 12.94 -15.85
N PRO A 373 -14.91 13.07 -15.10
CA PRO A 373 -15.27 12.36 -13.86
C PRO A 373 -15.93 10.99 -14.10
N ILE A 374 -15.70 10.02 -13.20
CA ILE A 374 -16.37 8.72 -13.25
C ILE A 374 -17.77 8.85 -12.61
N ARG A 375 -18.82 8.72 -13.43
CA ARG A 375 -20.21 8.71 -12.97
C ARG A 375 -20.85 7.37 -13.28
N LEU A 376 -21.29 6.65 -12.25
CA LEU A 376 -21.98 5.38 -12.45
C LEU A 376 -23.47 5.67 -12.64
N SER A 377 -23.99 5.32 -13.83
CA SER A 377 -25.38 5.57 -14.21
C SER A 377 -26.14 4.27 -14.43
N GLU A 378 -27.47 4.31 -14.26
CA GLU A 378 -28.35 3.14 -14.45
C GLU A 378 -28.29 2.56 -15.87
N PRO A 379 -28.23 3.34 -16.97
CA PRO A 379 -28.20 2.78 -18.33
C PRO A 379 -26.99 1.89 -18.63
N GLN A 380 -25.91 2.03 -17.85
CA GLN A 380 -24.66 1.30 -18.02
C GLN A 380 -24.51 0.15 -17.01
N GLN A 381 -25.49 -0.03 -16.11
CA GLN A 381 -25.41 -1.02 -15.05
C GLN A 381 -25.97 -2.37 -15.51
N HIS A 382 -25.35 -3.44 -15.06
CA HIS A 382 -25.91 -4.78 -15.10
C HIS A 382 -25.86 -5.40 -13.71
N PRO A 383 -26.58 -6.49 -13.43
CA PRO A 383 -26.48 -7.17 -12.14
C PRO A 383 -25.03 -7.51 -11.78
N ALA A 384 -24.67 -7.37 -10.51
CA ALA A 384 -23.43 -7.93 -10.00
C ALA A 384 -23.55 -9.45 -9.86
N ALA A 385 -22.42 -10.15 -9.81
CA ALA A 385 -22.41 -11.57 -9.46
C ALA A 385 -23.16 -11.76 -8.12
N PRO A 386 -23.98 -12.82 -7.97
CA PRO A 386 -24.90 -12.99 -6.84
C PRO A 386 -24.17 -13.45 -5.56
N LEU A 387 -23.20 -12.66 -5.13
CA LEU A 387 -22.35 -12.87 -3.97
C LEU A 387 -22.78 -11.91 -2.87
N GLY A 388 -22.93 -12.42 -1.64
CA GLY A 388 -23.21 -11.58 -0.48
C GLY A 388 -22.01 -10.71 -0.10
N GLU A 389 -20.80 -11.23 -0.33
CA GLU A 389 -19.55 -10.52 -0.10
C GLU A 389 -18.55 -10.86 -1.21
N LEU A 390 -18.32 -9.91 -2.12
CA LEU A 390 -17.31 -10.04 -3.16
C LEU A 390 -15.91 -9.85 -2.57
N GLY A 391 -15.09 -10.91 -2.58
CA GLY A 391 -13.75 -10.90 -1.99
C GLY A 391 -12.63 -10.64 -3.00
N ALA A 392 -12.77 -11.16 -4.23
CA ALA A 392 -11.78 -11.02 -5.28
C ALA A 392 -12.40 -10.96 -6.69
N LEU A 393 -11.71 -10.24 -7.58
CA LEU A 393 -11.99 -10.15 -9.00
C LEU A 393 -10.72 -10.40 -9.81
N VAL A 394 -10.82 -11.13 -10.91
CA VAL A 394 -9.73 -11.31 -11.88
C VAL A 394 -10.30 -11.17 -13.28
N ALA A 395 -9.78 -10.21 -14.05
CA ALA A 395 -10.08 -10.11 -15.47
C ALA A 395 -9.34 -11.19 -16.25
N LEU A 396 -10.04 -11.79 -17.21
CA LEU A 396 -9.51 -12.78 -18.15
C LEU A 396 -9.12 -12.11 -19.46
N GLU A 397 -8.29 -12.78 -20.26
CA GLU A 397 -7.80 -12.28 -21.55
C GLU A 397 -8.92 -11.94 -22.56
N ASP A 398 -10.08 -12.59 -22.44
CA ASP A 398 -11.25 -12.37 -23.29
C ASP A 398 -12.27 -11.39 -22.68
N SER A 399 -11.81 -10.54 -21.76
CA SER A 399 -12.59 -9.52 -21.05
C SER A 399 -13.75 -10.05 -20.19
N ARG A 400 -13.83 -11.38 -19.96
CA ARG A 400 -14.65 -11.94 -18.89
C ARG A 400 -13.99 -11.73 -17.53
N VAL A 401 -14.76 -11.84 -16.46
CA VAL A 401 -14.26 -11.62 -15.10
C VAL A 401 -14.62 -12.80 -14.21
N LEU A 402 -13.64 -13.35 -13.51
CA LEU A 402 -13.90 -14.26 -12.40
C LEU A 402 -14.25 -13.45 -11.16
N CYS A 403 -15.39 -13.77 -10.56
CA CYS A 403 -15.86 -13.17 -9.32
C CYS A 403 -15.87 -14.24 -8.23
N ALA A 404 -15.05 -14.07 -7.19
CA ALA A 404 -15.00 -14.99 -6.06
C ALA A 404 -15.44 -14.28 -4.78
N GLY A 405 -16.31 -14.92 -4.02
CA GLY A 405 -16.85 -14.32 -2.81
C GLY A 405 -17.69 -15.28 -1.99
N ARG A 406 -18.19 -14.78 -0.87
CA ARG A 406 -19.03 -15.54 0.06
C ARG A 406 -20.50 -15.35 -0.28
N VAL A 407 -21.28 -16.42 -0.15
CA VAL A 407 -22.75 -16.36 -0.23
C VAL A 407 -23.28 -15.66 1.03
N GLN A 408 -24.33 -14.84 0.90
CA GLN A 408 -24.89 -14.08 2.01
C GLN A 408 -25.28 -15.01 3.18
N GLY A 409 -24.71 -14.75 4.38
CA GLY A 409 -24.99 -15.54 5.59
C GLY A 409 -24.44 -16.97 5.59
N GLY A 410 -23.69 -17.39 4.56
CA GLY A 410 -23.24 -18.76 4.39
C GLY A 410 -21.80 -19.04 4.83
N THR A 411 -21.48 -20.32 4.95
CA THR A 411 -20.12 -20.91 5.07
C THR A 411 -19.61 -21.41 3.71
N HIS A 412 -19.99 -20.72 2.63
CA HIS A 412 -19.75 -21.16 1.26
C HIS A 412 -19.11 -20.02 0.48
N VAL A 413 -18.07 -20.38 -0.26
CA VAL A 413 -17.42 -19.55 -1.26
C VAL A 413 -17.88 -20.01 -2.63
N GLU A 414 -18.26 -19.06 -3.47
CA GLU A 414 -18.66 -19.28 -4.85
C GLU A 414 -17.72 -18.54 -5.80
N ILE A 415 -17.50 -19.15 -6.96
CA ILE A 415 -16.74 -18.56 -8.06
C ILE A 415 -17.67 -18.50 -9.28
N TYR A 416 -17.92 -17.29 -9.75
CA TYR A 416 -18.70 -17.02 -10.95
C TYR A 416 -17.78 -16.59 -12.10
N LEU A 417 -18.13 -17.02 -13.30
CA LEU A 417 -17.65 -16.40 -14.53
C LEU A 417 -18.68 -15.38 -15.01
N THR A 418 -18.27 -14.13 -15.04
CA THR A 418 -19.10 -13.00 -15.47
C THR A 418 -18.71 -12.58 -16.89
N ASP A 419 -19.69 -12.49 -17.79
CA ASP A 419 -19.54 -11.78 -19.05
C ASP A 419 -20.07 -10.36 -18.89
N PRO A 420 -19.19 -9.36 -18.75
CA PRO A 420 -19.62 -8.01 -18.42
C PRO A 420 -20.27 -7.29 -19.62
N ARG A 421 -20.20 -7.85 -20.84
CA ARG A 421 -20.85 -7.27 -22.04
C ARG A 421 -22.36 -7.47 -22.03
N ILE A 422 -22.81 -8.60 -21.49
CA ILE A 422 -24.22 -9.00 -21.45
C ILE A 422 -24.75 -9.15 -20.03
N GLY A 423 -23.90 -8.95 -19.00
CA GLY A 423 -24.29 -8.99 -17.60
C GLY A 423 -24.69 -10.38 -17.11
N THR A 424 -24.19 -11.45 -17.73
CA THR A 424 -24.52 -12.83 -17.34
C THR A 424 -23.48 -13.42 -16.42
N HIS A 425 -23.93 -14.21 -15.44
CA HIS A 425 -23.08 -14.89 -14.47
C HIS A 425 -23.30 -16.40 -14.54
N THR A 426 -22.21 -17.16 -14.68
CA THR A 426 -22.23 -18.63 -14.63
C THR A 426 -21.53 -19.08 -13.35
N LEU A 427 -22.24 -19.73 -12.44
CA LEU A 427 -21.62 -20.38 -11.28
C LEU A 427 -20.70 -21.49 -11.80
N LEU A 428 -19.41 -21.42 -11.47
CA LEU A 428 -18.44 -22.44 -11.86
C LEU A 428 -18.22 -23.44 -10.73
N VAL A 429 -18.07 -22.94 -9.51
CA VAL A 429 -17.65 -23.70 -8.34
C VAL A 429 -18.35 -23.18 -7.09
N ARG A 430 -18.81 -24.09 -6.22
CA ARG A 430 -19.19 -23.82 -4.82
C ARG A 430 -18.41 -24.73 -3.89
N VAL A 431 -17.78 -24.14 -2.89
CA VAL A 431 -16.92 -24.84 -1.92
C VAL A 431 -17.13 -24.30 -0.51
N THR A 432 -17.00 -25.14 0.52
CA THR A 432 -17.09 -24.66 1.91
C THR A 432 -15.88 -23.79 2.28
N GLY A 433 -16.13 -22.66 2.94
CA GLY A 433 -15.13 -21.64 3.24
C GLY A 433 -15.78 -20.35 3.74
N THR A 434 -14.98 -19.36 4.13
CA THR A 434 -15.52 -18.08 4.61
C THR A 434 -15.00 -16.91 3.79
N ASN A 435 -13.85 -16.35 4.14
CA ASN A 435 -13.38 -15.10 3.55
C ASN A 435 -12.51 -15.38 2.34
N VAL A 436 -12.95 -14.96 1.16
CA VAL A 436 -12.08 -14.88 -0.02
C VAL A 436 -11.18 -13.66 0.12
N ARG A 437 -9.86 -13.88 0.12
CA ARG A 437 -8.86 -12.81 0.27
C ARG A 437 -8.33 -12.35 -1.07
N ALA A 438 -8.11 -13.28 -1.99
CA ALA A 438 -7.57 -13.01 -3.30
C ALA A 438 -7.78 -14.19 -4.26
N LEU A 439 -7.80 -13.88 -5.54
CA LEU A 439 -7.82 -14.82 -6.65
C LEU A 439 -6.78 -14.32 -7.65
N VAL A 440 -5.89 -15.19 -8.16
CA VAL A 440 -4.85 -14.82 -9.13
C VAL A 440 -4.65 -15.93 -10.16
N PRO A 441 -4.18 -15.64 -11.38
CA PRO A 441 -3.79 -16.68 -12.33
C PRO A 441 -2.68 -17.59 -11.81
N SER A 442 -2.77 -18.89 -12.13
CA SER A 442 -1.70 -19.87 -11.94
C SER A 442 -0.66 -19.76 -13.08
N SER A 443 0.37 -20.61 -13.03
CA SER A 443 1.28 -20.82 -14.16
C SER A 443 0.73 -21.81 -15.19
N GLU A 444 -0.32 -22.56 -14.85
CA GLU A 444 -1.02 -23.45 -15.77
C GLU A 444 -2.19 -22.74 -16.45
N PRO A 445 -2.45 -22.99 -17.76
CA PRO A 445 -3.61 -22.44 -18.45
C PRO A 445 -4.92 -22.81 -17.73
N ASP A 446 -5.90 -21.91 -17.81
CA ASP A 446 -7.24 -22.09 -17.21
C ASP A 446 -7.24 -22.43 -15.71
N THR A 447 -6.14 -22.18 -15.01
CA THR A 447 -5.96 -22.50 -13.60
C THR A 447 -5.69 -21.23 -12.81
N TYR A 448 -6.29 -21.13 -11.62
CA TYR A 448 -6.22 -19.97 -10.75
C TYR A 448 -5.90 -20.41 -9.33
N LEU A 449 -5.24 -19.55 -8.58
CA LEU A 449 -4.99 -19.73 -7.17
C LEU A 449 -5.97 -18.87 -6.38
N LEU A 450 -6.71 -19.49 -5.47
CA LEU A 450 -7.64 -18.87 -4.54
C LEU A 450 -7.04 -18.90 -3.14
N LEU A 451 -6.90 -17.74 -2.52
CA LEU A 451 -6.59 -17.62 -1.10
C LEU A 451 -7.89 -17.34 -0.35
N MET A 452 -8.27 -18.25 0.54
CA MET A 452 -9.45 -18.07 1.39
C MET A 452 -9.24 -18.61 2.80
N ASP A 453 -10.09 -18.17 3.72
CA ASP A 453 -10.17 -18.74 5.06
C ASP A 453 -11.08 -19.99 5.05
N VAL A 454 -10.64 -21.06 5.72
CA VAL A 454 -11.41 -22.29 5.96
C VAL A 454 -11.46 -22.59 7.46
N TRP A 455 -12.51 -23.30 7.91
CA TRP A 455 -12.62 -23.67 9.32
C TRP A 455 -11.62 -24.75 9.72
N GLY A 456 -10.83 -24.49 10.75
CA GLY A 456 -9.91 -25.44 11.35
C GLY A 456 -10.58 -26.41 12.33
N SER A 457 -9.80 -27.42 12.76
CA SER A 457 -10.20 -28.43 13.73
C SER A 457 -10.71 -27.83 15.05
N ALA A 458 -10.09 -26.73 15.49
CA ALA A 458 -10.45 -25.94 16.67
C ALA A 458 -11.59 -24.91 16.45
N ASN A 459 -12.38 -25.03 15.38
CA ASN A 459 -13.38 -24.05 14.95
C ASN A 459 -12.81 -22.63 14.78
N ALA A 460 -11.57 -22.56 14.31
CA ALA A 460 -10.85 -21.32 14.07
C ALA A 460 -10.46 -21.22 12.60
N PRO A 461 -10.63 -20.06 11.95
CA PRO A 461 -10.25 -19.92 10.55
C PRO A 461 -8.74 -20.10 10.37
N CYS A 462 -8.37 -20.82 9.30
CA CYS A 462 -7.00 -20.98 8.80
C CYS A 462 -6.97 -20.49 7.35
N ALA A 463 -5.89 -19.82 6.95
CA ALA A 463 -5.72 -19.47 5.55
C ALA A 463 -5.35 -20.72 4.75
N MET A 464 -5.99 -20.90 3.60
CA MET A 464 -5.74 -21.99 2.69
C MET A 464 -5.58 -21.45 1.27
N LEU A 465 -4.57 -21.98 0.58
CA LEU A 465 -4.39 -21.79 -0.85
C LEU A 465 -5.00 -22.98 -1.58
N LEU A 466 -5.86 -22.69 -2.53
CA LEU A 466 -6.53 -23.67 -3.37
C LEU A 466 -6.18 -23.40 -4.83
N GLU A 467 -6.03 -24.47 -5.59
CA GLU A 467 -6.03 -24.42 -7.04
C GLU A 467 -7.47 -24.57 -7.54
N VAL A 468 -7.87 -23.68 -8.43
CA VAL A 468 -9.17 -23.65 -9.08
C VAL A 468 -8.94 -23.88 -10.56
N VAL A 469 -9.46 -24.99 -11.08
CA VAL A 469 -9.40 -25.32 -12.51
C VAL A 469 -10.71 -24.87 -13.14
N LEU A 470 -10.63 -24.12 -14.23
CA LEU A 470 -11.79 -23.75 -15.04
C LEU A 470 -12.03 -24.78 -16.15
N PRO A 471 -13.26 -24.88 -16.68
CA PRO A 471 -13.51 -25.68 -17.87
C PRO A 471 -12.66 -25.19 -19.03
N THR A 472 -11.98 -26.12 -19.71
CA THR A 472 -11.28 -25.82 -20.95
C THR A 472 -12.24 -25.14 -21.92
N ARG A 473 -11.84 -23.97 -22.43
CA ARG A 473 -12.63 -23.26 -23.43
C ARG A 473 -12.79 -24.18 -24.65
N PRO A 474 -14.01 -24.32 -25.21
CA PRO A 474 -14.10 -24.88 -26.56
C PRO A 474 -13.19 -24.02 -27.45
N GLY A 475 -12.32 -24.68 -28.22
CA GLY A 475 -11.44 -23.99 -29.16
C GLY A 475 -12.26 -23.07 -30.10
N PRO A 476 -11.63 -22.01 -30.64
CA PRO A 476 -12.29 -21.06 -31.52
C PRO A 476 -12.97 -21.71 -32.73
#